data_AF-A0A0V8JJQ1-F1
#
_entry.id   AF-A0A0V8JJQ1-F1
#
_cell.length_a   1.000
_cell.length_b   1.000
_cell.length_c   1.000
_cell.angle_alpha   90.00
_cell.angle_beta   90.00
_cell.angle_gamma   90.00
#
_symmetry.space_group_name_H-M   'P 1'
#
loop_
_entity.id
_entity.type
_entity.pdbx_description
1 polymer ?
#
loop_
_entity_poly.entity_id
_entity_poly.type
_entity_poly.pdbx_seq_one_letter_code
_entity_poly.pdbx_strand_id
1 'polypeptide(L)'
;MSLYVSSSNIVVIPQKAVSHWKTYGVGTIKGAKVTGKRCEQLMLRFKEKIMTPFQMVSYHESFVVMFDDEQSKEHFELIANILQADGDKFNYYLLFDDHESEVLKGMKQFLTVGEFNVPVVRLNQTGEFDFHSNGNSVEIVIDDDVDEEGISSFIQTFRLNEGHYFIGDPGFLKNQEMFQEQYFTGGDYHLIYQYNNQWLKKVIIQPSESVQNSI
;
A
#
# COMPACT_ATOMS: atom_id res chain seq x y z
N MET A 1 -8.24 4.54 19.56
CA MET A 1 -9.22 4.64 18.44
C MET A 1 -8.91 3.48 17.52
N SER A 2 -9.76 3.14 16.55
CA SER A 2 -9.46 2.09 15.59
C SER A 2 -9.32 2.63 14.18
N LEU A 3 -8.56 1.92 13.36
CA LEU A 3 -8.34 2.21 11.95
C LEU A 3 -8.77 1.01 11.12
N TYR A 4 -9.73 1.22 10.21
CA TYR A 4 -10.21 0.18 9.31
C TYR A 4 -9.44 0.20 7.99
N VAL A 5 -8.91 -0.96 7.59
CA VAL A 5 -8.03 -1.10 6.43
C VAL A 5 -8.46 -2.28 5.56
N SER A 6 -8.81 -1.98 4.32
CA SER A 6 -9.30 -2.90 3.28
C SER A 6 -8.25 -3.24 2.23
N SER A 7 -7.25 -2.38 1.99
CA SER A 7 -6.27 -2.53 0.90
C SER A 7 -4.86 -2.91 1.37
N SER A 8 -4.72 -3.32 2.64
CA SER A 8 -3.45 -3.62 3.35
C SER A 8 -2.38 -2.53 3.33
N ASN A 9 -2.78 -1.33 2.93
CA ASN A 9 -1.95 -0.14 2.84
C ASN A 9 -2.78 1.03 3.33
N ILE A 10 -2.12 1.96 4.01
CA ILE A 10 -2.70 3.23 4.41
C ILE A 10 -1.84 4.36 3.87
N VAL A 11 -2.40 5.55 3.81
CA VAL A 11 -1.68 6.77 3.42
C VAL A 11 -1.59 7.72 4.60
N VAL A 12 -0.48 8.46 4.67
CA VAL A 12 -0.31 9.59 5.59
C VAL A 12 -0.41 10.87 4.75
N ILE A 13 -1.63 11.33 4.51
CA ILE A 13 -1.91 12.40 3.54
C ILE A 13 -2.09 13.75 4.24
N PRO A 14 -1.35 14.81 3.86
CA PRO A 14 -1.63 16.14 4.38
C PRO A 14 -3.07 16.54 4.03
N GLN A 15 -3.79 17.17 4.96
CA GLN A 15 -5.18 17.59 4.72
C GLN A 15 -5.32 18.45 3.45
N LYS A 16 -4.32 19.29 3.16
CA LYS A 16 -4.26 20.14 1.95
C LYS A 16 -4.13 19.35 0.64
N ALA A 17 -3.63 18.12 0.68
CA ALA A 17 -3.42 17.28 -0.50
C ALA A 17 -4.68 16.49 -0.89
N VAL A 18 -5.66 16.34 0.01
CA VAL A 18 -6.88 15.54 -0.22
C VAL A 18 -7.65 16.00 -1.47
N SER A 19 -7.73 17.30 -1.71
CA SER A 19 -8.40 17.88 -2.89
C SER A 19 -7.74 17.53 -4.23
N HIS A 20 -6.49 17.06 -4.19
CA HIS A 20 -5.72 16.66 -5.37
C HIS A 20 -5.70 15.12 -5.55
N TRP A 21 -6.33 14.39 -4.62
CA TRP A 21 -6.41 12.94 -4.71
C TRP A 21 -7.25 12.51 -5.91
N LYS A 22 -6.72 11.53 -6.64
CA LYS A 22 -7.38 10.90 -7.79
C LYS A 22 -7.82 9.53 -7.34
N THR A 23 -9.12 9.32 -7.33
CA THR A 23 -9.72 8.09 -6.84
C THR A 23 -9.61 6.98 -7.86
N TYR A 24 -9.84 5.73 -7.46
CA TYR A 24 -9.78 4.59 -8.36
C TYR A 24 -10.64 4.76 -9.62
N GLY A 25 -10.08 4.41 -10.77
CA GLY A 25 -10.72 4.49 -12.08
C GLY A 25 -10.50 5.82 -12.82
N VAL A 26 -9.69 6.73 -12.27
CA VAL A 26 -9.43 8.02 -12.91
C VAL A 26 -8.25 7.93 -13.88
N GLY A 27 -8.45 8.44 -15.10
CA GLY A 27 -7.41 8.48 -16.12
C GLY A 27 -7.38 7.22 -17.00
N THR A 28 -6.22 6.95 -17.60
CA THR A 28 -6.04 5.81 -18.53
C THR A 28 -5.59 4.57 -17.79
N ILE A 29 -6.03 3.39 -18.24
CA ILE A 29 -5.51 2.11 -17.73
C ILE A 29 -4.00 2.01 -18.08
N LYS A 30 -3.19 1.66 -17.09
CA LYS A 30 -1.73 1.48 -17.19
C LYS A 30 -1.29 0.03 -16.94
N GLY A 31 -2.17 -0.82 -16.44
CA GLY A 31 -1.81 -2.19 -16.11
C GLY A 31 -2.89 -2.96 -15.38
N ALA A 32 -2.49 -4.08 -14.80
CA ALA A 32 -3.30 -4.86 -13.88
C ALA A 32 -2.44 -5.42 -12.75
N LYS A 33 -2.96 -5.44 -11.53
CA LYS A 33 -2.41 -6.22 -10.42
C LYS A 33 -3.13 -7.55 -10.35
N VAL A 34 -2.38 -8.64 -10.38
CA VAL A 34 -2.90 -10.01 -10.28
C VAL A 34 -2.57 -10.57 -8.91
N THR A 35 -3.57 -11.07 -8.20
CA THR A 35 -3.43 -11.72 -6.88
C THR A 35 -4.00 -13.13 -6.92
N GLY A 36 -3.30 -14.09 -6.32
CA GLY A 36 -3.73 -15.48 -6.33
C GLY A 36 -2.79 -16.39 -5.56
N LYS A 37 -3.25 -17.61 -5.27
CA LYS A 37 -2.37 -18.63 -4.68
C LYS A 37 -1.28 -18.98 -5.67
N ARG A 38 -0.03 -19.09 -5.20
CA ARG A 38 1.14 -19.45 -6.03
C ARG A 38 1.35 -18.50 -7.21
N CYS A 39 1.36 -17.20 -6.94
CA CYS A 39 1.53 -16.15 -7.96
C CYS A 39 2.73 -16.35 -8.89
N GLU A 40 3.83 -16.94 -8.42
CA GLU A 40 4.99 -17.25 -9.27
C GLU A 40 4.64 -18.26 -10.37
N GLN A 41 3.91 -19.34 -10.03
CA GLN A 41 3.44 -20.32 -11.01
C GLN A 41 2.44 -19.69 -11.99
N LEU A 42 1.54 -18.87 -11.47
CA LEU A 42 0.58 -18.15 -12.30
C LEU A 42 1.30 -17.21 -13.28
N MET A 43 2.30 -16.46 -12.82
CA MET A 43 3.09 -15.56 -13.67
C MET A 43 3.82 -16.35 -14.77
N LEU A 44 4.35 -17.55 -14.48
CA LEU A 44 4.93 -18.43 -15.50
C LEU A 44 3.89 -18.88 -16.53
N ARG A 45 2.69 -19.27 -16.09
CA ARG A 45 1.59 -19.65 -17.01
C ARG A 45 1.14 -18.48 -17.90
N PHE A 46 1.12 -17.26 -17.36
CA PHE A 46 0.93 -16.07 -18.18
C PHE A 46 2.05 -15.96 -19.23
N LYS A 47 3.32 -16.07 -18.84
CA LYS A 47 4.46 -16.02 -19.78
C LYS A 47 4.39 -17.07 -20.89
N GLU A 48 3.95 -18.29 -20.60
CA GLU A 48 3.82 -19.36 -21.59
C GLU A 48 2.75 -19.08 -22.66
N LYS A 49 1.72 -18.30 -22.31
CA LYS A 49 0.61 -17.95 -23.21
C LYS A 49 0.74 -16.56 -23.85
N ILE A 50 1.77 -15.79 -23.50
CA ILE A 50 2.01 -14.45 -24.05
C ILE A 50 2.39 -14.55 -25.53
N MET A 51 1.59 -13.88 -26.38
CA MET A 51 1.95 -13.65 -27.78
C MET A 51 2.34 -12.19 -28.03
N THR A 52 1.81 -11.25 -27.25
CA THR A 52 2.19 -9.83 -27.26
C THR A 52 2.97 -9.48 -25.98
N PRO A 53 4.20 -8.96 -26.07
CA PRO A 53 5.01 -8.71 -24.89
C PRO A 53 4.40 -7.58 -24.04
N PHE A 54 4.03 -7.90 -22.81
CA PHE A 54 3.78 -6.92 -21.75
C PHE A 54 4.71 -7.19 -20.56
N GLN A 55 5.13 -6.14 -19.87
CA GLN A 55 6.05 -6.27 -18.75
C GLN A 55 5.32 -6.83 -17.54
N MET A 56 5.92 -7.83 -16.89
CA MET A 56 5.42 -8.40 -15.64
C MET A 56 6.48 -8.32 -14.55
N VAL A 57 6.07 -7.80 -13.40
CA VAL A 57 6.95 -7.64 -12.23
C VAL A 57 6.31 -8.37 -11.06
N SER A 58 7.04 -9.35 -10.50
CA SER A 58 6.62 -10.03 -9.27
C SER A 58 6.70 -9.07 -8.09
N TYR A 59 5.68 -9.12 -7.22
CA TYR A 59 5.58 -8.26 -6.05
C TYR A 59 4.82 -8.97 -4.92
N HIS A 60 5.57 -9.52 -3.94
CA HIS A 60 5.04 -10.34 -2.85
C HIS A 60 4.11 -11.47 -3.36
N GLU A 61 2.90 -11.60 -2.80
CA GLU A 61 1.88 -12.57 -3.20
C GLU A 61 1.05 -12.11 -4.42
N SER A 62 1.65 -11.27 -5.26
CA SER A 62 1.02 -10.70 -6.44
C SER A 62 2.04 -10.48 -7.56
N PHE A 63 1.57 -10.19 -8.76
CA PHE A 63 2.42 -9.61 -9.79
C PHE A 63 1.66 -8.50 -10.51
N VAL A 64 2.42 -7.55 -11.05
CA VAL A 64 1.87 -6.42 -11.80
C VAL A 64 2.19 -6.62 -13.27
N VAL A 65 1.18 -6.45 -14.10
CA VAL A 65 1.27 -6.40 -15.55
C VAL A 65 1.18 -4.95 -15.98
N MET A 66 2.12 -4.45 -16.77
CA MET A 66 2.09 -3.10 -17.34
C MET A 66 1.58 -3.16 -18.78
N PHE A 67 0.65 -2.28 -19.13
CA PHE A 67 0.11 -2.17 -20.48
C PHE A 67 0.73 -0.99 -21.19
N ASP A 68 1.37 -1.24 -22.33
CA ASP A 68 1.93 -0.19 -23.17
C ASP A 68 0.84 0.45 -24.06
N ASP A 69 -0.20 -0.31 -24.38
CA ASP A 69 -1.34 0.08 -25.21
C ASP A 69 -2.62 -0.73 -24.90
N GLU A 70 -3.72 -0.39 -25.59
CA GLU A 70 -5.01 -1.08 -25.44
C GLU A 70 -4.95 -2.54 -25.90
N GLN A 71 -4.15 -2.86 -26.93
CA GLN A 71 -3.98 -4.22 -27.42
C GLN A 71 -3.35 -5.13 -26.36
N SER A 72 -2.38 -4.61 -25.59
CA SER A 72 -1.75 -5.32 -24.49
C SER A 72 -2.73 -5.65 -23.37
N LYS A 73 -3.65 -4.73 -23.08
CA LYS A 73 -4.74 -4.95 -22.12
C LYS A 73 -5.69 -6.04 -22.61
N GLU A 74 -6.22 -5.94 -23.82
CA GLU A 74 -7.14 -6.94 -24.40
C GLU A 74 -6.49 -8.33 -24.42
N HIS A 75 -5.21 -8.39 -24.76
CA HIS A 75 -4.44 -9.63 -24.76
C HIS A 75 -4.30 -10.23 -23.36
N PHE A 76 -4.00 -9.40 -22.35
CA PHE A 76 -3.96 -9.82 -20.95
C PHE A 76 -5.32 -10.37 -20.50
N GLU A 77 -6.42 -9.67 -20.79
CA GLU A 77 -7.78 -10.11 -20.42
C GLU A 77 -8.14 -11.44 -21.10
N LEU A 78 -7.75 -11.64 -22.35
CA LEU A 78 -7.92 -12.92 -23.05
C LEU A 78 -7.16 -14.05 -22.36
N ILE A 79 -5.87 -13.85 -22.04
CA ILE A 79 -5.07 -14.85 -21.31
C ILE A 79 -5.68 -15.15 -19.94
N ALA A 80 -6.12 -14.11 -19.23
CA ALA A 80 -6.73 -14.27 -17.91
C ALA A 80 -7.98 -15.15 -17.98
N ASN A 81 -8.86 -14.91 -18.96
CA ASN A 81 -10.06 -15.71 -19.19
C ASN A 81 -9.72 -17.18 -19.53
N ILE A 82 -8.70 -17.41 -20.36
CA ILE A 82 -8.24 -18.77 -20.69
C ILE A 82 -7.75 -19.50 -19.44
N LEU A 83 -6.92 -18.84 -18.62
CA LEU A 83 -6.38 -19.45 -17.40
C LEU A 83 -7.47 -19.75 -16.36
N GLN A 84 -8.43 -18.84 -16.19
CA GLN A 84 -9.58 -19.08 -15.32
C GLN A 84 -10.46 -20.23 -15.83
N ALA A 85 -10.65 -20.36 -17.14
CA ALA A 85 -11.34 -21.50 -17.75
C ALA A 85 -10.56 -22.82 -17.59
N ASP A 86 -9.22 -22.78 -17.61
CA ASP A 86 -8.33 -23.90 -17.31
C ASP A 86 -8.29 -24.28 -15.81
N GLY A 87 -9.03 -23.54 -14.96
CA GLY A 87 -9.19 -23.82 -13.53
C GLY A 87 -8.26 -23.04 -12.59
N ASP A 88 -7.47 -22.10 -13.10
CA ASP A 88 -6.66 -21.22 -12.25
C ASP A 88 -7.56 -20.28 -11.43
N LYS A 89 -7.28 -20.17 -10.13
CA LYS A 89 -8.02 -19.30 -9.21
C LYS A 89 -7.19 -18.09 -8.83
N PHE A 90 -7.49 -16.96 -9.45
CA PHE A 90 -6.88 -15.68 -9.17
C PHE A 90 -7.87 -14.53 -9.43
N ASN A 91 -7.57 -13.38 -8.85
CA ASN A 91 -8.24 -12.13 -9.10
C ASN A 91 -7.28 -11.16 -9.78
N TYR A 92 -7.79 -10.20 -10.52
CA TYR A 92 -7.01 -9.06 -10.97
C TYR A 92 -7.78 -7.76 -10.84
N TYR A 93 -7.03 -6.68 -10.65
CA TYR A 93 -7.54 -5.32 -10.57
C TYR A 93 -6.86 -4.50 -11.65
N LEU A 94 -7.64 -3.78 -12.45
CA LEU A 94 -7.06 -2.83 -13.40
C LEU A 94 -6.39 -1.69 -12.63
N LEU A 95 -5.24 -1.24 -13.12
CA LEU A 95 -4.48 -0.13 -12.58
C LEU A 95 -4.62 1.05 -13.54
N PHE A 96 -5.04 2.20 -13.03
CA PHE A 96 -5.22 3.44 -13.77
C PHE A 96 -4.14 4.45 -13.41
N ASP A 97 -4.12 5.59 -14.11
CA ASP A 97 -3.29 6.76 -13.79
C ASP A 97 -3.87 7.59 -12.62
N ASP A 98 -4.14 6.90 -11.51
CA ASP A 98 -4.66 7.46 -10.28
C ASP A 98 -3.88 7.00 -9.06
N HIS A 99 -4.11 7.67 -7.92
CA HIS A 99 -3.31 7.45 -6.73
C HIS A 99 -3.68 6.14 -6.02
N GLU A 100 -4.95 5.74 -6.04
CA GLU A 100 -5.40 4.47 -5.46
C GLU A 100 -4.78 3.27 -6.19
N SER A 101 -4.69 3.32 -7.52
CA SER A 101 -4.03 2.32 -8.36
C SER A 101 -2.53 2.25 -8.07
N GLU A 102 -1.88 3.39 -7.84
CA GLU A 102 -0.47 3.42 -7.43
C GLU A 102 -0.24 2.85 -6.03
N VAL A 103 -1.17 3.04 -5.09
CA VAL A 103 -1.16 2.32 -3.80
C VAL A 103 -1.36 0.83 -4.02
N LEU A 104 -2.37 0.43 -4.81
CA LEU A 104 -2.68 -0.97 -5.09
C LEU A 104 -1.49 -1.70 -5.71
N LYS A 105 -0.81 -1.06 -6.68
CA LYS A 105 0.43 -1.55 -7.28
C LYS A 105 1.48 -1.89 -6.22
N GLY A 106 1.48 -1.16 -5.10
CA GLY A 106 2.27 -1.45 -3.92
C GLY A 106 3.75 -1.14 -4.06
N MET A 107 4.25 -0.79 -5.25
CA MET A 107 5.70 -0.64 -5.50
C MET A 107 6.30 0.64 -4.92
N LYS A 108 5.50 1.67 -4.64
CA LYS A 108 5.97 2.98 -4.18
C LYS A 108 5.79 3.14 -2.67
N GLN A 109 6.78 3.75 -2.04
CA GLN A 109 6.72 4.17 -0.62
C GLN A 109 6.16 5.58 -0.47
N PHE A 110 6.18 6.38 -1.53
CA PHE A 110 5.66 7.74 -1.57
C PHE A 110 4.89 7.96 -2.85
N LEU A 111 3.79 8.71 -2.74
CA LEU A 111 3.02 9.22 -3.85
C LEU A 111 3.17 10.73 -3.93
N THR A 112 3.22 11.24 -5.15
CA THR A 112 3.12 12.68 -5.40
C THR A 112 1.66 13.01 -5.62
N VAL A 113 1.05 13.78 -4.72
CA VAL A 113 -0.35 14.22 -4.77
C VAL A 113 -0.35 15.74 -4.84
N GLY A 114 -0.53 16.30 -6.05
CA GLY A 114 -0.27 17.72 -6.29
C GLY A 114 1.21 18.05 -6.08
N GLU A 115 1.51 19.00 -5.19
CA GLU A 115 2.88 19.32 -4.77
C GLU A 115 3.35 18.54 -3.53
N PHE A 116 2.48 17.70 -2.97
CA PHE A 116 2.73 17.02 -1.69
C PHE A 116 3.30 15.62 -1.90
N ASN A 117 4.25 15.24 -1.04
CA ASN A 117 4.69 13.85 -0.90
C ASN A 117 3.85 13.17 0.18
N VAL A 118 3.19 12.07 -0.19
CA VAL A 118 2.29 11.29 0.65
C VAL A 118 2.92 9.92 0.90
N PRO A 119 3.39 9.64 2.13
CA PRO A 119 3.86 8.31 2.51
C PRO A 119 2.75 7.26 2.39
N VAL A 120 3.14 6.09 1.88
CA VAL A 120 2.31 4.88 1.84
C VAL A 120 2.89 3.89 2.85
N VAL A 121 2.08 3.54 3.84
CA VAL A 121 2.46 2.64 4.92
C VAL A 121 1.83 1.27 4.66
N ARG A 122 2.66 0.21 4.66
CA ARG A 122 2.20 -1.15 4.35
C ARG A 122 1.89 -1.93 5.61
N LEU A 123 0.66 -2.36 5.79
CA LEU A 123 0.27 -3.15 6.96
C LEU A 123 0.32 -4.67 6.69
N ASN A 124 0.47 -5.09 5.42
CA ASN A 124 0.47 -6.48 4.98
C ASN A 124 -0.79 -7.29 5.38
N GLN A 125 -1.77 -6.65 6.01
CA GLN A 125 -2.98 -7.23 6.56
C GLN A 125 -4.14 -6.26 6.37
N THR A 126 -5.35 -6.79 6.28
CA THR A 126 -6.60 -6.04 6.24
C THR A 126 -7.37 -6.32 7.51
N GLY A 127 -8.09 -5.34 8.04
CA GLY A 127 -8.83 -5.51 9.27
C GLY A 127 -9.08 -4.19 9.96
N GLU A 128 -9.50 -4.28 11.21
CA GLU A 128 -9.56 -3.17 12.14
C GLU A 128 -8.34 -3.25 13.05
N PHE A 129 -7.59 -2.15 13.15
CA PHE A 129 -6.35 -2.08 13.90
C PHE A 129 -6.42 -1.00 14.97
N ASP A 130 -5.77 -1.24 16.10
CA ASP A 130 -5.72 -0.25 17.16
C ASP A 130 -4.79 0.90 16.76
N PHE A 131 -5.27 2.12 16.98
CA PHE A 131 -4.60 3.35 16.66
C PHE A 131 -4.40 4.20 17.92
N HIS A 132 -3.14 4.51 18.19
CA HIS A 132 -2.69 5.30 19.32
C HIS A 132 -1.92 6.52 18.82
N SER A 133 -2.35 7.70 19.25
CA SER A 133 -1.64 8.96 19.02
C SER A 133 -1.01 9.42 20.33
N ASN A 134 0.26 9.82 20.29
CA ASN A 134 0.98 10.39 21.41
C ASN A 134 1.90 11.53 20.95
N GLY A 135 1.42 12.76 21.07
CA GLY A 135 2.16 13.95 20.62
C GLY A 135 2.37 13.90 19.10
N ASN A 136 3.62 13.91 18.66
CA ASN A 136 4.00 13.76 17.25
C ASN A 136 4.25 12.30 16.82
N SER A 137 3.97 11.34 17.71
CA SER A 137 4.12 9.92 17.42
C SER A 137 2.75 9.27 17.22
N VAL A 138 2.72 8.29 16.34
CA VAL A 138 1.53 7.49 16.04
C VAL A 138 1.92 6.02 15.98
N GLU A 139 1.06 5.19 16.52
CA GLU A 139 1.23 3.76 16.61
C GLU A 139 -0.03 3.06 16.10
N ILE A 140 0.21 2.04 15.27
CA ILE A 140 -0.83 1.16 14.72
C ILE A 140 -0.48 -0.26 15.15
N VAL A 141 -1.28 -0.83 16.06
CA VAL A 141 -1.11 -2.20 16.54
C VAL A 141 -1.98 -3.11 15.67
N ILE A 142 -1.31 -4.05 15.02
CA ILE A 142 -1.93 -5.02 14.11
C ILE A 142 -2.27 -6.31 14.85
N ASP A 143 -1.42 -6.67 15.81
CA ASP A 143 -1.54 -7.90 16.59
C ASP A 143 -0.87 -7.68 17.95
N ASP A 144 -1.65 -7.89 19.01
CA ASP A 144 -1.34 -7.63 20.41
C ASP A 144 -0.70 -8.82 21.14
N ASP A 145 -0.53 -9.97 20.47
CA ASP A 145 0.18 -11.11 21.03
C ASP A 145 1.69 -10.81 21.03
N VAL A 146 2.16 -10.28 22.17
CA VAL A 146 3.56 -9.95 22.43
C VAL A 146 4.30 -11.16 22.98
N ASP A 147 4.62 -12.12 22.12
CA ASP A 147 5.82 -12.92 22.37
C ASP A 147 7.02 -12.01 22.08
N GLU A 148 7.71 -11.55 23.13
CA GLU A 148 8.87 -10.65 23.02
C GLU A 148 10.10 -11.31 22.39
N GLU A 149 10.10 -12.64 22.25
CA GLU A 149 11.18 -13.37 21.59
C GLU A 149 11.12 -13.18 20.06
N GLY A 150 12.24 -12.74 19.47
CA GLY A 150 12.39 -12.67 18.01
C GLY A 150 11.85 -11.39 17.36
N ILE A 151 11.66 -10.31 18.12
CA ILE A 151 11.29 -9.00 17.55
C ILE A 151 12.41 -8.47 16.64
N SER A 152 12.06 -8.17 15.40
CA SER A 152 12.92 -7.46 14.45
C SER A 152 12.26 -6.16 14.01
N SER A 153 13.07 -5.13 13.77
CA SER A 153 12.58 -3.83 13.34
C SER A 153 13.20 -3.43 12.00
N PHE A 154 12.36 -2.91 11.11
CA PHE A 154 12.80 -2.28 9.88
C PHE A 154 12.39 -0.81 9.90
N ILE A 155 13.35 0.08 9.69
CA ILE A 155 13.15 1.53 9.82
C ILE A 155 13.31 2.17 8.45
N GLN A 156 12.32 2.98 8.07
CA GLN A 156 12.40 3.89 6.94
C GLN A 156 12.35 5.33 7.45
N THR A 157 12.97 6.24 6.72
CA THR A 157 12.97 7.67 7.07
C THR A 157 12.27 8.46 5.98
N PHE A 158 11.46 9.43 6.39
CA PHE A 158 10.77 10.33 5.49
C PHE A 158 10.57 11.69 6.14
N ARG A 159 10.34 12.72 5.32
CA ARG A 159 10.15 14.08 5.81
C ARG A 159 8.69 14.48 5.73
N LEU A 160 8.18 15.02 6.83
CA LEU A 160 6.85 15.62 6.89
C LEU A 160 6.98 17.15 6.96
N ASN A 161 6.03 17.82 6.31
CA ASN A 161 5.83 19.25 6.53
C ASN A 161 4.97 19.43 7.77
N GLU A 162 5.08 20.59 8.40
CA GLU A 162 4.23 20.90 9.55
C GLU A 162 2.75 21.00 9.13
N GLY A 163 1.86 20.37 9.88
CA GLY A 163 0.42 20.51 9.70
C GLY A 163 -0.40 19.29 10.10
N HIS A 164 -1.69 19.34 9.74
CA HIS A 164 -2.65 18.26 9.96
C HIS A 164 -2.61 17.24 8.81
N TYR A 165 -2.58 15.97 9.18
CA TYR A 165 -2.56 14.83 8.29
C TYR A 165 -3.72 13.90 8.60
N PHE A 166 -4.25 13.27 7.56
CA PHE A 166 -5.15 12.14 7.68
C PHE A 166 -4.36 10.84 7.49
N ILE A 167 -4.63 9.87 8.36
CA ILE A 167 -4.03 8.55 8.34
C ILE A 167 -5.13 7.51 8.17
N GLY A 168 -5.08 6.73 7.09
CA GLY A 168 -6.07 5.70 6.83
C GLY A 168 -6.03 5.09 5.45
N ASP A 169 -6.95 4.17 5.19
CA ASP A 169 -7.02 3.45 3.92
C ASP A 169 -7.47 4.40 2.79
N PRO A 170 -6.69 4.47 1.69
CA PRO A 170 -6.95 5.40 0.59
C PRO A 170 -8.32 5.22 -0.08
N GLY A 171 -8.89 4.00 -0.07
CA GLY A 171 -10.21 3.72 -0.63
C GLY A 171 -11.36 4.41 0.09
N PHE A 172 -11.13 4.88 1.33
CA PHE A 172 -12.12 5.64 2.10
C PHE A 172 -11.88 7.15 2.09
N LEU A 173 -10.98 7.70 1.27
CA LEU A 173 -10.62 9.13 1.39
C LEU A 173 -11.81 10.08 1.17
N LYS A 174 -12.85 9.64 0.46
CA LYS A 174 -14.13 10.37 0.32
C LYS A 174 -14.95 10.40 1.61
N ASN A 175 -14.73 9.46 2.51
CA ASN A 175 -15.33 9.37 3.84
C ASN A 175 -14.27 9.65 4.91
N GLN A 176 -14.00 10.93 5.17
CA GLN A 176 -12.95 11.36 6.10
C GLN A 176 -13.15 10.86 7.54
N GLU A 177 -14.37 10.46 7.93
CA GLU A 177 -14.64 9.86 9.24
C GLU A 177 -13.92 8.52 9.44
N MET A 178 -13.52 7.86 8.35
CA MET A 178 -12.74 6.62 8.37
C MET A 178 -11.23 6.86 8.58
N PHE A 179 -10.79 8.12 8.63
CA PHE A 179 -9.40 8.50 8.82
C PHE A 179 -9.17 9.00 10.24
N GLN A 180 -7.97 8.74 10.74
CA GLN A 180 -7.48 9.35 11.97
C GLN A 180 -6.74 10.64 11.63
N GLU A 181 -7.05 11.72 12.34
CA GLU A 181 -6.37 13.00 12.18
C GLU A 181 -5.20 13.11 13.15
N GLN A 182 -4.04 13.54 12.64
CA GLN A 182 -2.83 13.74 13.43
C GLN A 182 -2.13 15.04 13.02
N TYR A 183 -1.75 15.85 14.00
CA TYR A 183 -0.84 16.96 13.77
C TYR A 183 0.61 16.48 13.86
N PHE A 184 1.42 16.80 12.86
CA PHE A 184 2.86 16.54 12.91
C PHE A 184 3.62 17.85 12.88
N THR A 185 4.60 18.00 13.77
CA THR A 185 5.64 19.03 13.62
C THR A 185 6.48 18.71 12.38
N GLY A 186 6.84 19.71 11.58
CA GLY A 186 7.67 19.47 10.40
C GLY A 186 9.05 18.92 10.77
N GLY A 187 9.62 18.05 9.92
CA GLY A 187 10.92 17.44 10.18
C GLY A 187 11.04 16.02 9.62
N ASP A 188 12.11 15.35 10.00
CA ASP A 188 12.37 13.97 9.62
C ASP A 188 11.69 13.01 10.63
N TYR A 189 11.07 11.97 10.09
CA TYR A 189 10.31 10.96 10.81
C TYR A 189 10.81 9.57 10.45
N HIS A 190 10.74 8.67 11.42
CA HIS A 190 10.93 7.24 11.22
C HIS A 190 9.58 6.54 11.11
N LEU A 191 9.45 5.71 10.08
CA LEU A 191 8.44 4.68 9.94
C LEU A 191 9.07 3.35 10.36
N ILE A 192 8.67 2.83 11.51
CA ILE A 192 9.24 1.65 12.13
C ILE A 192 8.23 0.52 11.97
N TYR A 193 8.62 -0.55 11.30
CA TYR A 193 7.87 -1.79 11.18
C TYR A 193 8.44 -2.81 12.16
N GLN A 194 7.63 -3.26 13.12
CA GLN A 194 8.02 -4.27 14.09
C GLN A 194 7.41 -5.62 13.73
N TYR A 195 8.27 -6.63 13.58
CA TYR A 195 7.90 -7.98 13.19
C TYR A 195 8.25 -8.98 14.29
N ASN A 196 7.41 -10.00 14.47
CA ASN A 196 7.74 -11.23 15.18
C ASN A 196 7.65 -12.39 14.18
N ASN A 197 8.74 -13.14 13.98
CA ASN A 197 8.77 -14.30 13.06
C ASN A 197 8.18 -14.01 11.67
N GLN A 198 8.54 -12.86 11.09
CA GLN A 198 8.03 -12.33 9.80
C GLN A 198 6.58 -11.83 9.80
N TRP A 199 5.85 -11.95 10.90
CA TRP A 199 4.53 -11.37 11.07
C TRP A 199 4.61 -9.93 11.54
N LEU A 200 3.97 -8.99 10.83
CA LEU A 200 3.96 -7.58 11.22
C LEU A 200 3.02 -7.40 12.42
N LYS A 201 3.58 -6.94 13.54
CA LYS A 201 2.85 -6.74 14.81
C LYS A 201 2.42 -5.29 14.99
N LYS A 202 3.29 -4.35 14.65
CA LYS A 202 3.09 -2.93 14.92
C LYS A 202 3.81 -2.06 13.92
N VAL A 203 3.22 -0.90 13.64
CA VAL A 203 3.82 0.17 12.84
C VAL A 203 3.84 1.46 13.64
N ILE A 204 4.97 2.15 13.66
CA ILE A 204 5.16 3.39 14.40
C ILE A 204 5.63 4.48 13.45
N ILE A 205 5.02 5.66 13.52
CA ILE A 205 5.48 6.89 12.89
C ILE A 205 5.90 7.83 14.00
N GLN A 206 7.17 8.22 14.07
CA GLN A 206 7.65 9.13 15.12
C GLN A 206 8.80 10.03 14.66
N PRO A 207 9.03 11.19 15.29
CA PRO A 207 10.14 12.06 14.95
C PRO A 207 11.48 11.33 15.03
N SER A 208 12.41 11.60 14.11
CA SER A 208 13.69 10.88 14.10
C SER A 208 14.52 11.07 15.37
N GLU A 209 14.40 12.23 16.01
CA GLU A 209 15.08 12.56 17.26
C GLU A 209 14.61 11.72 18.45
N SER A 210 13.39 11.14 18.41
CA SER A 210 12.87 10.33 19.51
C SER A 210 13.45 8.92 19.58
N VAL A 211 14.08 8.42 18.51
CA VAL A 211 14.73 7.09 18.51
C VAL A 211 16.06 7.10 19.27
N GLN A 212 16.74 8.24 19.37
CA GLN A 212 18.05 8.33 20.06
C GLN A 212 17.96 8.17 21.58
N ASN A 213 16.77 8.27 22.18
CA ASN A 213 16.56 8.13 23.63
C ASN A 213 15.98 6.77 24.04
N SER A 214 15.93 5.79 23.14
CA SER A 214 15.29 4.47 23.38
C SER A 214 16.18 3.28 23.04
N ILE A 215 17.49 3.51 22.86
CA ILE A 215 18.53 2.47 22.75
C ILE A 215 19.50 2.61 23.93
#